data_AF-A0A2K4X370-F1
#
_entry.id   AF-A0A2K4X370-F1
#
_cell.length_a   1.000
_cell.length_b   1.000
_cell.length_c   1.000
_cell.angle_alpha   90.00
_cell.angle_beta   90.00
_cell.angle_gamma   90.00
#
_symmetry.space_group_name_H-M   'P 1'
#
loop_
_entity.id
_entity.type
_entity.pdbx_description
1 polymer ?
#
loop_
_entity_poly.entity_id
_entity_poly.type
_entity_poly.pdbx_seq_one_letter_code
_entity_poly.pdbx_strand_id
1 'polypeptide(L)'
;MKIEPFISRIENALSQNEKCTGGLMAATRVFGIPLGASGAPEVLTLIYADGVFANSFWYGHVVQHPMKSGVFVALLTWTNRFVNAQTVPLLFERFDHWTRVALEYHPCTVQSEDDAYAECPSFDEAVGALETMISRFDHDMRSGYEGSEYASCPSDLRIIDIYGVSNLRDPNGVLPAIPNSRK
;
A
#
# COMPACT_ATOMS: atom_id res chain seq x y z
N MET A 1 -14.43 15.97 5.10
CA MET A 1 -14.85 14.55 4.97
C MET A 1 -14.49 13.82 6.26
N LYS A 2 -15.33 12.91 6.76
CA LYS A 2 -14.99 12.05 7.91
C LYS A 2 -14.32 10.79 7.37
N ILE A 3 -13.17 10.40 7.92
CA ILE A 3 -12.36 9.31 7.36
C ILE A 3 -12.65 7.95 8.03
N GLU A 4 -13.20 8.00 9.24
CA GLU A 4 -13.48 6.86 10.10
C GLU A 4 -14.37 5.80 9.44
N PRO A 5 -15.43 6.14 8.68
CA PRO A 5 -16.25 5.12 8.01
C PRO A 5 -15.48 4.30 6.98
N PHE A 6 -14.48 4.90 6.31
CA PHE A 6 -13.64 4.21 5.33
C PHE A 6 -12.64 3.29 6.02
N ILE A 7 -12.10 3.70 7.17
CA ILE A 7 -11.24 2.86 8.01
C ILE A 7 -12.00 1.59 8.42
N SER A 8 -13.22 1.74 8.98
CA SER A 8 -14.02 0.60 9.43
C SER A 8 -14.40 -0.38 8.31
N ARG A 9 -14.59 0.12 7.08
CA ARG A 9 -14.84 -0.72 5.90
C ARG A 9 -13.64 -1.62 5.57
N ILE A 10 -12.45 -1.04 5.53
CA ILE A 10 -11.21 -1.80 5.28
C ILE A 10 -10.91 -2.77 6.44
N GLU A 11 -11.15 -2.36 7.70
CA GLU A 11 -11.02 -3.26 8.85
C GLU A 11 -11.94 -4.48 8.73
N ASN A 12 -13.19 -4.27 8.33
CA ASN A 12 -14.14 -5.36 8.10
C ASN A 12 -13.65 -6.27 6.96
N ALA A 13 -13.23 -5.73 5.82
CA ALA A 13 -12.69 -6.52 4.72
C ALA A 13 -11.47 -7.37 5.15
N LEU A 14 -10.55 -6.81 5.93
CA LEU A 14 -9.40 -7.55 6.46
C LEU A 14 -9.82 -8.69 7.40
N SER A 15 -10.86 -8.49 8.20
CA SER A 15 -11.34 -9.51 9.15
C SER A 15 -12.06 -10.68 8.48
N GLN A 16 -12.56 -10.47 7.26
CA GLN A 16 -13.28 -11.48 6.48
C GLN A 16 -12.36 -12.35 5.61
N ASN A 17 -11.11 -11.93 5.38
CA ASN A 17 -10.13 -12.72 4.65
C ASN A 17 -9.07 -13.29 5.61
N GLU A 18 -9.08 -14.61 5.82
CA GLU A 18 -8.13 -15.33 6.68
C GLU A 18 -6.67 -15.23 6.21
N LYS A 19 -6.44 -14.95 4.93
CA LYS A 19 -5.10 -14.74 4.36
C LYS A 19 -4.51 -13.38 4.74
N CYS A 20 -5.31 -12.46 5.28
CA CYS A 20 -4.87 -11.15 5.75
C CYS A 20 -4.47 -11.18 7.23
N THR A 21 -3.21 -11.56 7.53
CA THR A 21 -2.68 -11.64 8.90
C THR A 21 -1.71 -10.50 9.23
N GLY A 22 -1.97 -9.71 10.27
CA GLY A 22 -1.05 -8.65 10.70
C GLY A 22 0.01 -9.09 11.72
N GLY A 23 0.02 -10.37 12.11
CA GLY A 23 0.80 -10.86 13.24
C GLY A 23 0.30 -10.33 14.60
N LEU A 24 0.73 -10.98 15.68
CA LEU A 24 0.29 -10.65 17.05
C LEU A 24 0.70 -9.23 17.52
N MET A 25 1.71 -8.63 16.88
CA MET A 25 2.24 -7.33 17.29
C MET A 25 1.51 -6.13 16.67
N ALA A 26 0.67 -6.32 15.65
CA ALA A 26 -0.06 -5.24 15.00
C ALA A 26 -1.40 -4.96 15.71
N ALA A 27 -1.42 -4.00 16.63
CA ALA A 27 -2.63 -3.61 17.36
C ALA A 27 -3.67 -2.88 16.50
N THR A 28 -3.22 -2.13 15.49
CA THR A 28 -4.06 -1.43 14.51
C THR A 28 -3.42 -1.59 13.14
N ARG A 29 -4.25 -1.88 12.13
CA ARG A 29 -3.77 -2.19 10.77
C ARG A 29 -4.22 -1.20 9.73
N VAL A 30 -5.29 -0.44 9.99
CA VAL A 30 -5.88 0.48 9.02
C VAL A 30 -5.78 1.90 9.57
N PHE A 31 -5.32 2.80 8.72
CA PHE A 31 -5.12 4.20 9.05
C PHE A 31 -5.64 5.07 7.91
N GLY A 32 -6.20 6.22 8.25
CA GLY A 32 -6.65 7.20 7.28
C GLY A 32 -6.17 8.60 7.66
N ILE A 33 -5.82 9.39 6.67
CA ILE A 33 -5.48 10.81 6.85
C ILE A 33 -6.32 11.69 5.91
N PRO A 34 -6.94 12.80 6.38
CA PRO A 34 -7.73 13.68 5.51
C PRO A 34 -6.92 14.42 4.45
N LEU A 35 -5.62 14.58 4.67
CA LEU A 35 -4.69 15.25 3.78
C LEU A 35 -3.31 14.57 3.88
N GLY A 36 -3.03 13.66 2.96
CA GLY A 36 -1.75 12.95 2.86
C GLY A 36 -0.77 13.62 1.90
N ALA A 37 0.29 12.88 1.54
CA ALA A 37 1.38 13.39 0.70
C ALA A 37 0.95 13.68 -0.75
N SER A 38 -0.13 13.04 -1.22
CA SER A 38 -0.75 13.33 -2.52
C SER A 38 -1.53 14.65 -2.55
N GLY A 39 -1.75 15.30 -1.40
CA GLY A 39 -2.57 16.51 -1.30
C GLY A 39 -4.08 16.23 -1.22
N ALA A 40 -4.47 14.97 -1.03
CA ALA A 40 -5.85 14.51 -0.89
C ALA A 40 -5.99 13.53 0.28
N PRO A 41 -7.22 13.09 0.62
CA PRO A 41 -7.41 12.03 1.60
C PRO A 41 -6.76 10.71 1.17
N GLU A 42 -6.19 9.98 2.12
CA GLU A 42 -5.50 8.69 1.89
C GLU A 42 -5.90 7.65 2.94
N VAL A 43 -5.88 6.37 2.54
CA VAL A 43 -6.02 5.21 3.45
C VAL A 43 -4.81 4.30 3.26
N LEU A 44 -4.17 3.92 4.36
CA LEU A 44 -3.08 2.95 4.38
C LEU A 44 -3.50 1.79 5.27
N THR A 45 -3.28 0.57 4.79
CA THR A 45 -3.58 -0.64 5.55
C THR A 45 -2.45 -1.66 5.47
N LEU A 46 -2.14 -2.31 6.60
CA LEU A 46 -1.28 -3.48 6.67
C LEU A 46 -2.12 -4.74 6.43
N ILE A 47 -1.90 -5.39 5.28
CA ILE A 47 -2.65 -6.56 4.83
C ILE A 47 -2.04 -7.85 5.38
N TYR A 48 -0.73 -7.99 5.24
CA TYR A 48 0.01 -9.19 5.66
C TYR A 48 1.36 -8.85 6.27
N ALA A 49 1.66 -9.43 7.44
CA ALA A 49 2.89 -9.31 8.19
C ALA A 49 3.11 -10.53 9.09
N ASP A 50 3.42 -11.69 8.51
CA ASP A 50 3.66 -12.92 9.27
C ASP A 50 5.13 -13.42 9.23
N GLY A 51 6.03 -12.70 8.54
CA GLY A 51 7.47 -12.98 8.59
C GLY A 51 7.94 -14.34 8.04
N VAL A 52 7.02 -15.24 7.65
CA VAL A 52 7.31 -16.56 7.05
C VAL A 52 8.04 -16.42 5.72
N PHE A 53 7.73 -15.35 4.98
CA PHE A 53 8.36 -15.04 3.69
C PHE A 53 9.22 -13.77 3.83
N ALA A 54 10.53 -13.97 3.88
CA ALA A 54 11.59 -13.02 3.50
C ALA A 54 11.34 -11.52 3.72
N ASN A 55 10.96 -11.10 4.93
CA ASN A 55 10.71 -9.68 5.25
C ASN A 55 9.65 -8.97 4.37
N SER A 56 8.72 -9.70 3.75
CA SER A 56 7.71 -9.11 2.87
C SER A 56 6.49 -8.61 3.66
N PHE A 57 6.36 -7.29 3.78
CA PHE A 57 5.20 -6.64 4.41
C PHE A 57 4.27 -6.10 3.33
N TRP A 58 3.01 -6.55 3.36
CA TRP A 58 2.01 -6.19 2.36
C TRP A 58 1.10 -5.08 2.83
N TYR A 59 0.88 -4.12 1.95
CA TYR A 59 0.11 -2.92 2.20
C TYR A 59 -0.95 -2.71 1.13
N GLY A 60 -2.09 -2.20 1.55
CA GLY A 60 -3.08 -1.58 0.67
C GLY A 60 -3.01 -0.07 0.82
N HIS A 61 -3.09 0.65 -0.28
CA HIS A 61 -3.02 2.11 -0.29
C HIS A 61 -4.11 2.70 -1.18
N VAL A 62 -4.91 3.61 -0.63
CA VAL A 62 -5.77 4.52 -1.38
C VAL A 62 -5.13 5.89 -1.41
N VAL A 63 -4.87 6.42 -2.60
CA VAL A 63 -4.16 7.68 -2.81
C VAL A 63 -4.65 8.42 -4.05
N GLN A 64 -4.48 9.73 -4.13
CA GLN A 64 -4.76 10.45 -5.37
C GLN A 64 -3.66 10.21 -6.40
N HIS A 65 -4.06 9.97 -7.66
CA HIS A 65 -3.13 9.77 -8.76
C HIS A 65 -2.32 11.07 -9.00
N PRO A 66 -0.97 11.02 -9.00
CA PRO A 66 -0.15 12.23 -9.01
C PRO A 66 -0.30 13.06 -10.28
N MET A 67 -0.56 12.41 -11.42
CA MET A 67 -0.71 13.05 -12.74
C MET A 67 -2.16 13.25 -13.22
N LYS A 68 -3.16 12.64 -12.56
CA LYS A 68 -4.55 12.64 -13.03
C LYS A 68 -5.44 13.28 -11.96
N SER A 69 -5.68 14.59 -12.10
CA SER A 69 -6.50 15.34 -11.14
C SER A 69 -7.89 14.73 -10.99
N GLY A 70 -8.33 14.54 -9.76
CA GLY A 70 -9.65 13.96 -9.43
C GLY A 70 -9.72 12.44 -9.54
N VAL A 71 -8.65 11.76 -9.97
CA VAL A 71 -8.57 10.29 -9.99
C VAL A 71 -7.93 9.80 -8.69
N PHE A 72 -8.60 8.88 -8.01
CA PHE A 72 -8.06 8.13 -6.89
C PHE A 72 -7.62 6.75 -7.35
N VAL A 73 -6.69 6.16 -6.63
CA VAL A 73 -6.13 4.85 -6.92
C VAL A 73 -6.21 4.00 -5.68
N ALA A 74 -6.71 2.78 -5.86
CA ALA A 74 -6.54 1.70 -4.91
C ALA A 74 -5.43 0.79 -5.42
N LEU A 75 -4.47 0.44 -4.58
CA LEU A 75 -3.42 -0.48 -4.99
C LEU A 75 -2.89 -1.35 -3.84
N LEU A 76 -2.41 -2.52 -4.21
CA LEU A 76 -1.63 -3.41 -3.38
C LEU A 76 -0.15 -3.21 -3.67
N THR A 77 0.66 -3.22 -2.62
CA THR A 77 2.11 -3.16 -2.72
C THR A 77 2.71 -3.96 -1.59
N TRP A 78 3.91 -4.48 -1.78
CA TRP A 78 4.70 -5.00 -0.67
C TRP A 78 6.08 -4.39 -0.65
N THR A 79 6.67 -4.37 0.53
CA THR A 79 7.99 -3.79 0.77
C THR A 79 8.76 -4.69 1.72
N ASN A 80 10.09 -4.56 1.74
CA ASN A 80 10.93 -5.22 2.75
C ASN A 80 10.99 -4.45 4.08
N ARG A 81 10.12 -3.44 4.26
CA ARG A 81 10.14 -2.49 5.36
C ARG A 81 8.82 -2.57 6.14
N PHE A 82 8.92 -2.91 7.42
CA PHE A 82 7.80 -2.72 8.33
C PHE A 82 7.68 -1.23 8.68
N VAL A 83 6.72 -0.55 8.08
CA VAL A 83 6.47 0.87 8.31
C VAL A 83 5.63 1.05 9.57
N ASN A 84 6.19 1.76 10.57
CA ASN A 84 5.52 2.08 11.83
C ASN A 84 5.82 3.52 12.26
N ALA A 85 4.94 4.13 13.05
CA ALA A 85 5.09 5.49 13.58
C ALA A 85 4.28 5.71 14.86
N GLN A 86 4.58 6.79 15.59
CA GLN A 86 3.87 7.19 16.82
C GLN A 86 2.55 7.93 16.54
N THR A 87 2.37 8.45 15.33
CA THR A 87 1.21 9.25 14.92
C THR A 87 0.84 8.92 13.48
N VAL A 88 -0.45 9.06 13.13
CA VAL A 88 -0.93 8.80 11.77
C VAL A 88 -0.22 9.64 10.70
N PRO A 89 -0.03 10.98 10.84
CA PRO A 89 0.70 11.75 9.82
C PRO A 89 2.11 11.23 9.56
N LEU A 90 2.89 10.99 10.63
CA LEU A 90 4.23 10.43 10.52
C LEU A 90 4.25 9.02 9.89
N LEU A 91 3.18 8.23 10.07
CA LEU A 91 3.06 6.92 9.42
C LEU A 91 3.01 7.07 7.89
N PHE A 92 2.14 7.96 7.40
CA PHE A 92 2.01 8.26 5.98
C PHE A 92 3.29 8.88 5.40
N GLU A 93 3.92 9.82 6.12
CA GLU A 93 5.22 10.39 5.71
C GLU A 93 6.31 9.33 5.57
N ARG A 94 6.37 8.37 6.51
CA ARG A 94 7.34 7.26 6.43
C ARG A 94 7.00 6.29 5.31
N PHE A 95 5.73 6.02 5.08
CA PHE A 95 5.30 5.15 4.00
C PHE A 95 5.62 5.74 2.63
N ASP A 96 5.31 7.03 2.43
CA ASP A 96 5.69 7.80 1.24
C ASP A 96 7.22 7.83 1.06
N HIS A 97 7.97 8.02 2.15
CA HIS A 97 9.42 7.96 2.09
C HIS A 97 9.93 6.61 1.55
N TRP A 98 9.47 5.49 2.09
CA TRP A 98 9.94 4.19 1.63
C TRP A 98 9.51 3.89 0.19
N THR A 99 8.26 4.18 -0.15
CA THR A 99 7.70 3.82 -1.46
C THR A 99 8.10 4.79 -2.57
N ARG A 100 8.02 6.11 -2.36
CA ARG A 100 8.24 7.14 -3.40
C ARG A 100 9.63 7.73 -3.39
N VAL A 101 10.23 7.90 -2.21
CA VAL A 101 11.57 8.51 -2.10
C VAL A 101 12.66 7.46 -2.27
N ALA A 102 12.54 6.32 -1.59
CA ALA A 102 13.53 5.23 -1.63
C ALA A 102 13.25 4.16 -2.70
N LEU A 103 12.04 4.14 -3.29
CA LEU A 103 11.57 3.12 -4.23
C LEU A 103 11.64 1.69 -3.69
N GLU A 104 11.39 1.54 -2.39
CA GLU A 104 11.28 0.25 -1.73
C GLU A 104 9.83 -0.25 -1.84
N TYR A 105 9.46 -0.65 -3.06
CA TYR A 105 8.19 -1.31 -3.35
C TYR A 105 8.38 -2.38 -4.43
N HIS A 106 7.44 -3.32 -4.47
CA HIS A 106 7.45 -4.39 -5.45
C HIS A 106 6.07 -4.50 -6.12
N PRO A 107 6.03 -4.62 -7.47
CA PRO A 107 4.83 -4.99 -8.21
C PRO A 107 4.25 -6.32 -7.74
N CYS A 108 2.94 -6.49 -7.93
CA CYS A 108 2.22 -7.72 -7.58
C CYS A 108 1.85 -8.49 -8.85
N THR A 109 1.86 -9.82 -8.79
CA THR A 109 1.26 -10.65 -9.84
C THR A 109 -0.26 -10.57 -9.80
N VAL A 110 -0.88 -10.58 -10.99
CA VAL A 110 -2.33 -10.45 -11.15
C VAL A 110 -2.90 -11.61 -11.96
N GLN A 111 -4.09 -12.06 -11.59
CA GLN A 111 -4.84 -13.11 -12.31
C GLN A 111 -6.10 -12.54 -12.98
N SER A 112 -6.55 -11.37 -12.56
CA SER A 112 -7.64 -10.61 -13.15
C SER A 112 -7.32 -9.12 -13.17
N GLU A 113 -8.07 -8.37 -13.99
CA GLU A 113 -8.04 -6.92 -13.95
C GLU A 113 -8.41 -6.44 -12.53
N ASP A 114 -7.70 -5.41 -12.08
CA ASP A 114 -7.88 -4.76 -10.78
C ASP A 114 -7.61 -5.62 -9.53
N ASP A 115 -6.87 -6.72 -9.69
CA ASP A 115 -6.42 -7.55 -8.57
C ASP A 115 -5.40 -6.85 -7.64
N ALA A 116 -4.66 -5.87 -8.17
CA ALA A 116 -3.60 -5.18 -7.46
C ALA A 116 -3.59 -3.65 -7.67
N TYR A 117 -4.34 -3.12 -8.63
CA TYR A 117 -4.39 -1.69 -8.92
C TYR A 117 -5.72 -1.34 -9.59
N ALA A 118 -6.39 -0.27 -9.16
CA ALA A 118 -7.59 0.25 -9.80
C ALA A 118 -7.60 1.77 -9.74
N GLU A 119 -7.96 2.42 -10.84
CA GLU A 119 -8.25 3.86 -10.89
C GLU A 119 -9.74 4.10 -10.71
N CYS A 120 -10.10 5.03 -9.84
CA CYS A 120 -11.47 5.34 -9.48
C CYS A 120 -11.74 6.85 -9.54
N PRO A 121 -12.96 7.27 -9.90
CA PRO A 121 -13.34 8.67 -10.01
C PRO A 121 -13.55 9.35 -8.63
N SER A 122 -13.55 8.58 -7.54
CA SER A 122 -13.73 9.11 -6.19
C SER A 122 -12.95 8.31 -5.15
N PHE A 123 -12.66 8.95 -4.02
CA PHE A 123 -12.02 8.31 -2.87
C PHE A 123 -12.85 7.14 -2.32
N ASP A 124 -14.18 7.28 -2.32
CA ASP A 124 -15.11 6.25 -1.84
C ASP A 124 -15.07 5.00 -2.73
N GLU A 125 -15.08 5.18 -4.04
CA GLU A 125 -14.94 4.08 -4.99
C GLU A 125 -13.56 3.41 -4.92
N ALA A 126 -12.48 4.19 -4.71
CA ALA A 126 -11.16 3.62 -4.48
C ALA A 126 -11.10 2.79 -3.18
N VAL A 127 -11.76 3.22 -2.10
CA VAL A 127 -11.89 2.40 -0.89
C VAL A 127 -12.64 1.10 -1.19
N GLY A 128 -13.73 1.16 -1.98
CA GLY A 128 -14.47 -0.03 -2.42
C GLY A 128 -13.65 -0.99 -3.29
N ALA A 129 -12.81 -0.45 -4.18
CA ALA A 129 -11.87 -1.24 -4.96
C ALA A 129 -10.83 -1.92 -4.06
N LEU A 130 -10.30 -1.21 -3.05
CA LEU A 130 -9.38 -1.80 -2.09
C LEU A 130 -10.04 -2.90 -1.24
N GLU A 131 -11.30 -2.74 -0.82
CA GLU A 131 -12.06 -3.81 -0.14
C GLU A 131 -12.13 -5.07 -1.02
N THR A 132 -12.40 -4.89 -2.32
CA THR A 132 -12.45 -5.99 -3.28
C THR A 132 -11.09 -6.66 -3.43
N MET A 133 -10.01 -5.89 -3.58
CA MET A 133 -8.64 -6.42 -3.63
C MET A 133 -8.28 -7.20 -2.38
N ILE A 134 -8.63 -6.69 -1.20
CA ILE A 134 -8.42 -7.36 0.10
C ILE A 134 -9.22 -8.65 0.17
N SER A 135 -10.47 -8.68 -0.29
CA SER A 135 -11.29 -9.90 -0.28
C SER A 135 -10.71 -11.03 -1.15
N ARG A 136 -9.97 -10.66 -2.20
CA ARG A 136 -9.31 -11.58 -3.14
C ARG A 136 -7.83 -11.81 -2.83
N PHE A 137 -7.31 -11.16 -1.78
CA PHE A 137 -5.90 -11.20 -1.48
C PHE A 137 -5.48 -12.61 -1.06
N ASP A 138 -4.50 -13.16 -1.77
CA ASP A 138 -3.67 -14.25 -1.30
C ASP A 138 -2.20 -13.90 -1.62
N HIS A 139 -1.36 -13.92 -0.60
CA HIS A 139 0.06 -13.61 -0.72
C HIS A 139 0.81 -14.53 -1.73
N ASP A 140 0.40 -15.80 -1.87
CA ASP A 140 1.02 -16.72 -2.82
C ASP A 140 0.67 -16.30 -4.26
N MET A 141 -0.57 -15.89 -4.48
CA MET A 141 -1.07 -15.39 -5.76
C MET A 141 -0.45 -14.07 -6.19
N ARG A 142 -0.10 -13.20 -5.22
CA ARG A 142 0.38 -11.84 -5.45
C ARG A 142 1.90 -11.71 -5.49
N SER A 143 2.63 -12.62 -4.83
CA SER A 143 4.10 -12.63 -4.81
C SER A 143 4.70 -13.24 -6.07
N GLY A 144 4.10 -14.31 -6.60
CA GLY A 144 4.56 -14.95 -7.83
C GLY A 144 6.01 -15.44 -7.77
N TYR A 145 6.45 -15.93 -6.61
CA TYR A 145 7.84 -16.34 -6.42
C TYR A 145 8.24 -17.48 -7.37
N GLU A 146 9.54 -17.58 -7.68
CA GLU A 146 10.06 -18.58 -8.61
C GLU A 146 9.69 -20.01 -8.18
N GLY A 147 9.09 -20.77 -9.10
CA GLY A 147 8.61 -22.13 -8.82
C GLY A 147 7.21 -22.21 -8.20
N SER A 148 6.56 -21.08 -7.91
CA SER A 148 5.12 -21.06 -7.57
C SER A 148 4.25 -21.30 -8.82
N GLU A 149 3.00 -21.71 -8.60
CA GLU A 149 1.97 -21.79 -9.65
C GLU A 149 1.75 -20.43 -10.36
N TYR A 150 2.04 -19.33 -9.68
CA TYR A 150 1.80 -17.97 -10.15
C TYR A 150 3.05 -17.29 -10.72
N ALA A 151 4.18 -18.00 -10.84
CA ALA A 151 5.44 -17.43 -11.32
C ALA A 151 5.37 -16.88 -12.75
N SER A 152 4.46 -17.42 -13.58
CA SER A 152 4.24 -16.96 -14.96
C SER A 152 3.12 -15.91 -15.08
N CYS A 153 2.45 -15.55 -13.98
CA CYS A 153 1.42 -14.52 -14.02
C CYS A 153 2.06 -13.15 -14.30
N PRO A 154 1.39 -12.29 -15.08
CA PRO A 154 1.90 -10.94 -15.32
C PRO A 154 1.93 -10.15 -14.01
N SER A 155 2.93 -9.27 -13.87
CA SER A 155 2.99 -8.28 -12.80
C SER A 155 2.28 -7.00 -13.22
N ASP A 156 1.50 -6.40 -12.32
CA ASP A 156 0.89 -5.09 -12.55
C ASP A 156 1.92 -3.97 -12.31
N LEU A 157 2.30 -3.30 -13.39
CA LEU A 157 3.31 -2.24 -13.37
C LEU A 157 2.70 -0.84 -13.20
N ARG A 158 1.37 -0.69 -13.14
CA ARG A 158 0.71 0.62 -12.98
C ARG A 158 1.05 1.30 -11.65
N ILE A 159 1.51 0.54 -10.64
CA ILE A 159 2.08 1.06 -9.40
C ILE A 159 3.22 2.08 -9.64
N ILE A 160 3.94 1.95 -10.76
CA ILE A 160 4.99 2.88 -11.18
C ILE A 160 4.44 4.29 -11.42
N ASP A 161 3.22 4.42 -11.94
CA ASP A 161 2.58 5.72 -12.20
C ASP A 161 2.27 6.48 -10.90
N ILE A 162 2.27 5.77 -9.77
CA ILE A 162 2.02 6.31 -8.43
C ILE A 162 3.32 6.56 -7.69
N TYR A 163 4.23 5.58 -7.70
CA TYR A 163 5.45 5.64 -6.90
C TYR A 163 6.71 6.10 -7.64
N GLY A 164 6.72 6.02 -8.97
CA GLY A 164 7.82 6.47 -9.81
C GLY A 164 8.93 5.42 -10.02
N VAL A 165 9.86 5.72 -10.94
CA VAL A 165 10.98 4.83 -11.33
C VAL A 165 12.37 5.33 -10.93
N SER A 166 12.48 6.55 -10.40
CA SER A 166 13.77 7.14 -10.00
C SER A 166 13.71 7.64 -8.56
N ASN A 167 14.64 7.16 -7.73
CA ASN A 167 14.72 7.57 -6.34
C ASN A 167 15.21 9.02 -6.23
N LEU A 168 14.92 9.67 -5.11
CA LEU A 168 15.28 11.08 -4.88
C LEU A 168 16.64 11.22 -4.20
N ARG A 169 17.62 10.41 -4.61
CA ARG A 169 19.00 10.53 -4.10
C ARG A 169 19.59 11.89 -4.48
N ASP A 170 20.37 12.46 -3.57
CA ASP A 170 21.17 13.65 -3.85
C ASP A 170 22.31 13.32 -4.86
N PRO A 171 23.06 14.33 -5.34
CA PRO A 171 24.19 14.11 -6.25
C PRO A 171 25.29 13.18 -5.72
N ASN A 172 25.32 12.93 -4.40
CA ASN A 172 26.27 12.02 -3.76
C ASN A 172 25.69 10.60 -3.61
N GLY A 173 24.49 10.35 -4.13
CA GLY A 173 23.81 9.05 -4.03
C GLY A 173 23.15 8.81 -2.67
N VAL A 174 22.97 9.83 -1.82
CA VAL A 174 22.39 9.70 -0.48
C VAL A 174 20.89 9.96 -0.54
N LEU A 175 20.09 9.07 0.07
CA LEU A 175 18.65 9.28 0.21
C LEU A 175 18.36 10.36 1.26
N PRO A 176 17.26 11.13 1.13
CA PRO A 176 16.78 11.99 2.20
C PRO A 176 16.66 11.21 3.52
N ALA A 177 16.80 11.91 4.66
CA ALA A 177 16.59 11.27 5.95
C ALA A 177 15.14 10.79 6.09
N ILE A 178 14.95 9.60 6.67
CA ILE A 178 13.62 9.09 7.00
C ILE A 178 12.93 10.08 7.96
N PRO A 179 11.65 10.43 7.74
CA PRO A 179 10.90 11.27 8.64
C PRO A 179 10.89 10.71 10.07
N ASN A 180 11.29 11.58 11.00
CA ASN A 180 11.34 11.28 12.43
C ASN A 180 10.43 12.26 13.14
N SER A 181 9.82 11.82 14.25
CA SER A 181 9.19 12.74 15.20
C SER A 181 10.28 13.71 15.69
N ARG A 182 10.37 14.90 15.09
CA ARG A 182 11.25 15.94 15.60
C ARG A 182 10.80 16.24 17.02
N LYS A 183 11.77 16.24 17.95
CA LYS A 183 11.60 16.79 19.31
C LYS A 183 11.30 18.28 19.24
#